data_AF-A0A3D6C0X9-F1
#
_entry.id   AF-A0A3D6C0X9-F1
#
_cell.length_a   1.000
_cell.length_b   1.000
_cell.length_c   1.000
_cell.angle_alpha   90.00
_cell.angle_beta   90.00
_cell.angle_gamma   90.00
#
_symmetry.space_group_name_H-M   'P 1'
#
loop_
_entity.id
_entity.type
_entity.pdbx_description
1 polymer ?
#
loop_
_entity_poly.entity_id
_entity_poly.type
_entity_poly.pdbx_seq_one_letter_code
_entity_poly.pdbx_strand_id
1 'polypeptide(L)'
;MSNGELHIEEIPTQVISAKHARRQNQRWFKNHTTSGTDYLWDLDREPVIHFPRSAPHWWSKDKARKQLSKRRIRHVKFRDDLFPQDPSPDDIRQGAIGSCWWLAAIASVVALPGGPTFIKKMMTATRDHVIVRLFDQRNQPRYIRMKRTIITHTPRRGQPLTLHAEGPKWVAMLEKAATTFTGEQLGERCFFPQDARYMNIHGGLSSEGLKLILGGDVETYDMPSPKEARAFQKARCLFEAPKALFPILEQTNSLAVMWQVPISIPSDNSSSTFLTWKDLFHEVFEESALVDGVTQNQRELNQMVGAMAETFVLMGRKLRLAEKFDEFYQARSHKQVRVRNRIREVRGAFRINDFADFLNGNTGNDRLDVSALGPELCNALLDWATRVKLFPGKRGTGNYSRDQLGLWRRVKGQLTNHLPVCLGTYEIVGSTVDSRGHSAGEDISKGLVGKHAYSVLD
;
A
#
# COMPACT_ATOMS: atom_id res chain seq x y z
N MET A 1 -1.45 -23.12 1.71
CA MET A 1 -2.74 -23.71 1.30
C MET A 1 -2.83 -25.07 1.98
N SER A 2 -3.84 -25.31 2.84
CA SER A 2 -4.02 -26.66 3.39
C SER A 2 -4.23 -27.64 2.23
N ASN A 3 -3.75 -28.88 2.36
CA ASN A 3 -3.91 -29.97 1.38
C ASN A 3 -5.38 -30.42 1.22
N GLY A 4 -6.36 -29.53 1.43
CA GLY A 4 -7.72 -29.76 0.98
C GLY A 4 -7.63 -29.93 -0.53
N GLU A 5 -7.73 -31.18 -0.98
CA GLU A 5 -7.91 -31.47 -2.39
C GLU A 5 -9.01 -30.54 -2.88
N LEU A 6 -8.67 -29.64 -3.82
CA LEU A 6 -9.66 -28.92 -4.58
C LEU A 6 -10.46 -29.98 -5.33
N HIS A 7 -11.50 -30.49 -4.67
CA HIS A 7 -12.61 -31.13 -5.29
C HIS A 7 -13.07 -30.14 -6.34
N ILE A 8 -13.03 -30.57 -7.59
CA ILE A 8 -13.69 -29.85 -8.66
C ILE A 8 -15.15 -29.91 -8.26
N GLU A 9 -15.64 -28.87 -7.58
CA GLU A 9 -17.06 -28.67 -7.41
C GLU A 9 -17.71 -28.86 -8.78
N GLU A 10 -18.75 -29.68 -8.83
CA GLU A 10 -19.42 -29.98 -10.08
C GLU A 10 -19.87 -28.66 -10.71
N ILE A 11 -19.44 -28.41 -11.96
CA ILE A 11 -19.88 -27.23 -12.70
C ILE A 11 -21.41 -27.25 -12.70
N PRO A 12 -22.08 -26.17 -12.26
CA PRO A 12 -23.52 -26.18 -12.20
C PRO A 12 -24.15 -26.47 -13.55
N THR A 13 -25.14 -27.34 -13.56
CA THR A 13 -25.83 -27.77 -14.78
C THR A 13 -26.87 -26.74 -15.25
N GLN A 14 -27.40 -25.93 -14.32
CA GLN A 14 -28.39 -24.92 -14.65
C GLN A 14 -27.73 -23.67 -15.26
N VAL A 15 -28.07 -23.39 -16.51
CA VAL A 15 -27.50 -22.27 -17.26
C VAL A 15 -28.42 -21.04 -17.21
N ILE A 16 -27.88 -19.89 -16.81
CA ILE A 16 -28.56 -18.60 -16.86
C ILE A 16 -27.84 -17.68 -17.86
N SER A 17 -28.58 -17.17 -18.85
CA SER A 17 -28.06 -16.12 -19.74
C SER A 17 -27.99 -14.77 -19.04
N ALA A 18 -26.85 -14.09 -19.16
CA ALA A 18 -26.62 -12.75 -18.64
C ALA A 18 -27.66 -11.72 -19.15
N LYS A 19 -28.05 -11.81 -20.43
CA LYS A 19 -29.14 -10.99 -21.00
C LYS A 19 -30.50 -11.27 -20.36
N HIS A 20 -30.79 -12.53 -20.03
CA HIS A 20 -32.05 -12.88 -19.36
C HIS A 20 -32.11 -12.29 -17.95
N ALA A 21 -31.00 -12.41 -17.20
CA ALA A 21 -30.88 -11.82 -15.87
C ALA A 21 -31.10 -10.30 -15.87
N ARG A 22 -30.66 -9.58 -16.92
CA ARG A 22 -30.92 -8.15 -17.09
C ARG A 22 -32.41 -7.82 -17.18
N ARG A 23 -33.20 -8.66 -17.85
CA ARG A 23 -34.64 -8.44 -18.08
C ARG A 23 -35.47 -8.74 -16.85
N GLN A 24 -35.04 -9.69 -16.01
CA GLN A 24 -35.74 -10.05 -14.78
C GLN A 24 -35.61 -9.00 -13.64
N ASN A 25 -35.07 -7.81 -13.96
CA ASN A 25 -35.12 -6.60 -13.16
C ASN A 25 -34.23 -6.63 -11.90
N GLN A 26 -33.79 -5.46 -11.43
CA GLN A 26 -32.89 -5.29 -10.27
C GLN A 26 -33.41 -5.98 -8.98
N ARG A 27 -34.73 -6.22 -8.89
CA ARG A 27 -35.35 -6.93 -7.76
C ARG A 27 -34.86 -8.37 -7.63
N TRP A 28 -34.61 -9.08 -8.74
CA TRP A 28 -34.12 -10.46 -8.67
C TRP A 28 -32.75 -10.53 -7.99
N PHE A 29 -31.82 -9.64 -8.37
CA PHE A 29 -30.49 -9.55 -7.74
C PHE A 29 -30.52 -9.11 -6.28
N LYS A 30 -31.42 -8.19 -5.90
CA LYS A 30 -31.59 -7.83 -4.48
C LYS A 30 -32.04 -9.01 -3.61
N ASN A 31 -32.83 -9.94 -4.18
CA ASN A 31 -33.43 -11.03 -3.42
C ASN A 31 -32.70 -12.38 -3.56
N HIS A 32 -31.88 -12.60 -4.60
CA HIS A 32 -31.22 -13.90 -4.90
C HIS A 32 -29.70 -13.87 -4.79
N THR A 33 -29.11 -12.81 -4.22
CA THR A 33 -27.66 -12.75 -3.95
C THR A 33 -27.20 -13.69 -2.84
N THR A 34 -28.10 -14.36 -2.11
CA THR A 34 -27.76 -15.15 -0.93
C THR A 34 -27.44 -16.62 -1.18
N SER A 35 -27.83 -17.25 -2.30
CA SER A 35 -27.55 -18.69 -2.54
C SER A 35 -26.90 -19.03 -3.90
N GLY A 36 -26.33 -18.06 -4.62
CA GLY A 36 -26.09 -18.16 -6.07
C GLY A 36 -24.88 -18.98 -6.56
N THR A 37 -24.45 -20.02 -5.86
CA THR A 37 -23.44 -20.97 -6.39
C THR A 37 -23.99 -21.89 -7.48
N ASP A 38 -25.32 -21.92 -7.65
CA ASP A 38 -26.00 -23.01 -8.38
C ASP A 38 -26.13 -22.79 -9.90
N TYR A 39 -25.50 -21.74 -10.44
CA TYR A 39 -25.71 -21.35 -11.84
C TYR A 39 -24.42 -21.24 -12.64
N LEU A 40 -24.48 -21.76 -13.87
CA LEU A 40 -23.54 -21.47 -14.93
C LEU A 40 -24.00 -20.21 -15.68
N TRP A 41 -23.28 -19.11 -15.46
CA TRP A 41 -23.58 -17.81 -16.04
C TRP A 41 -23.07 -17.73 -17.47
N ASP A 42 -23.99 -17.75 -18.44
CA ASP A 42 -23.67 -17.66 -19.85
C ASP A 42 -23.58 -16.20 -20.32
N LEU A 43 -22.37 -15.78 -20.66
CA LEU A 43 -22.11 -14.51 -21.34
C LEU A 43 -22.52 -14.63 -22.81
N ASP A 44 -23.84 -14.60 -23.03
CA ASP A 44 -24.46 -14.71 -24.36
C ASP A 44 -24.02 -13.56 -25.31
N ARG A 45 -23.54 -12.46 -24.73
CA ARG A 45 -22.95 -11.32 -25.40
C ARG A 45 -21.49 -11.16 -25.02
N GLU A 46 -20.68 -10.77 -26.01
CA GLU A 46 -19.28 -10.42 -25.75
C GLU A 46 -19.18 -9.18 -24.84
N PRO A 47 -18.21 -9.14 -23.90
CA PRO A 47 -18.03 -7.98 -23.07
C PRO A 47 -17.77 -6.72 -23.90
N VAL A 48 -18.41 -5.63 -23.48
CA VAL A 48 -18.36 -4.38 -24.22
C VAL A 48 -17.01 -3.71 -24.02
N ILE A 49 -16.48 -3.18 -25.12
CA ILE A 49 -15.23 -2.43 -25.15
C ILE A 49 -15.62 -0.97 -25.30
N HIS A 50 -15.97 -0.36 -24.18
CA HIS A 50 -16.35 1.05 -24.18
C HIS A 50 -15.11 1.89 -23.86
N PHE A 51 -14.62 2.65 -24.82
CA PHE A 51 -13.70 3.77 -24.56
C PHE A 51 -14.58 4.98 -24.31
N PRO A 52 -14.80 5.42 -23.06
CA PRO A 52 -15.64 6.58 -22.82
C PRO A 52 -15.13 7.77 -23.62
N ARG A 53 -16.02 8.45 -24.36
CA ARG A 53 -15.67 9.73 -25.04
C ARG A 53 -15.21 10.78 -24.02
N SER A 54 -15.74 10.70 -22.80
CA SER A 54 -15.37 11.46 -21.61
C SER A 54 -14.29 10.78 -20.76
N ALA A 55 -13.44 9.94 -21.36
CA ALA A 55 -12.39 9.29 -20.61
C ALA A 55 -11.58 10.35 -19.83
N PRO A 56 -11.17 10.05 -18.58
CA PRO A 56 -10.52 11.01 -17.71
C PRO A 56 -9.43 11.80 -18.46
N HIS A 57 -9.17 13.05 -18.08
CA HIS A 57 -8.18 13.91 -18.77
C HIS A 57 -6.85 13.19 -19.07
N TRP A 58 -6.42 12.25 -18.21
CA TRP A 58 -5.17 11.52 -18.38
C TRP A 58 -5.28 10.51 -19.53
N TRP A 59 -6.45 9.91 -19.74
CA TRP A 59 -6.78 9.05 -20.88
C TRP A 59 -6.83 9.81 -22.20
N SER A 60 -7.30 11.06 -22.20
CA SER A 60 -7.35 11.89 -23.42
C SER A 60 -5.98 12.42 -23.84
N LYS A 61 -4.97 12.42 -22.95
CA LYS A 61 -3.59 12.77 -23.27
C LYS A 61 -2.78 11.60 -23.84
N ASP A 62 -3.23 10.37 -23.64
CA ASP A 62 -2.59 9.18 -24.18
C ASP A 62 -2.88 9.05 -25.70
N LYS A 63 -1.87 9.38 -26.52
CA LYS A 63 -1.93 9.27 -27.98
C LYS A 63 -2.23 7.82 -28.43
N ALA A 64 -1.75 6.81 -27.72
CA ALA A 64 -1.99 5.40 -28.08
C ALA A 64 -3.47 5.03 -27.87
N ARG A 65 -4.08 5.48 -26.76
CA ARG A 65 -5.51 5.23 -26.48
C ARG A 65 -6.45 6.04 -27.37
N LYS A 66 -6.08 7.27 -27.76
CA LYS A 66 -6.78 8.03 -28.81
C LYS A 66 -6.76 7.33 -30.17
N GLN A 67 -5.73 6.54 -30.46
CA GLN A 67 -5.72 5.70 -31.66
C GLN A 67 -6.65 4.49 -31.53
N LEU A 68 -6.76 3.89 -30.33
CA LEU A 68 -7.66 2.75 -30.09
C LEU A 68 -9.12 3.10 -30.40
N SER A 69 -9.60 4.28 -30.01
CA SER A 69 -10.98 4.71 -30.28
C SER A 69 -11.30 4.86 -31.77
N LYS A 70 -10.28 4.95 -32.63
CA LYS A 70 -10.41 5.02 -34.10
C LYS A 70 -10.29 3.64 -34.77
N ARG A 71 -9.89 2.60 -34.04
CA ARG A 71 -9.70 1.25 -34.57
C ARG A 71 -11.01 0.48 -34.47
N ARG A 72 -11.30 -0.35 -35.49
CA ARG A 72 -12.42 -1.29 -35.43
C ARG A 72 -11.98 -2.49 -34.60
N ILE A 73 -12.44 -2.50 -33.36
CA ILE A 73 -12.15 -3.56 -32.40
C ILE A 73 -13.23 -4.63 -32.53
N ARG A 74 -12.83 -5.90 -32.54
CA ARG A 74 -13.74 -7.05 -32.68
C ARG A 74 -13.26 -8.20 -31.82
N HIS A 75 -14.21 -9.02 -31.39
CA HIS A 75 -13.92 -10.33 -30.84
C HIS A 75 -13.70 -11.33 -31.98
N VAL A 76 -12.57 -12.03 -31.97
CA VAL A 76 -12.20 -13.03 -32.99
C VAL A 76 -12.07 -14.38 -32.31
N LYS A 77 -12.67 -15.41 -32.93
CA LYS A 77 -12.63 -16.78 -32.44
C LYS A 77 -11.23 -17.35 -32.56
N PHE A 78 -10.77 -18.05 -31.52
CA PHE A 78 -9.55 -18.84 -31.58
C PHE A 78 -9.89 -20.33 -31.44
N ARG A 79 -9.07 -21.18 -32.04
CA ARG A 79 -9.23 -22.65 -31.99
C ARG A 79 -8.10 -23.35 -31.23
N ASP A 80 -6.97 -22.67 -31.07
CA ASP A 80 -5.78 -23.15 -30.38
C ASP A 80 -6.09 -23.61 -28.95
N ASP A 81 -5.26 -24.50 -28.42
CA ASP A 81 -5.37 -24.98 -27.05
C ASP A 81 -5.33 -23.83 -26.05
N LEU A 82 -6.16 -23.93 -25.02
CA LEU A 82 -6.24 -22.89 -23.99
C LEU A 82 -4.93 -22.80 -23.20
N PHE A 83 -4.30 -23.96 -22.98
CA PHE A 83 -3.05 -24.18 -22.26
C PHE A 83 -2.07 -24.95 -23.16
N PRO A 84 -1.39 -24.28 -24.11
CA PRO A 84 -0.40 -24.92 -24.96
C PRO A 84 0.82 -25.43 -24.16
N GLN A 85 1.01 -24.89 -22.95
CA GLN A 85 1.99 -25.27 -21.95
C GLN A 85 1.38 -25.13 -20.55
N ASP A 86 2.08 -25.61 -19.53
CA ASP A 86 1.69 -25.33 -18.15
C ASP A 86 1.71 -23.81 -17.89
N PRO A 87 0.65 -23.24 -17.26
CA PRO A 87 0.63 -21.84 -16.90
C PRO A 87 1.91 -21.42 -16.17
N SER A 88 2.51 -20.33 -16.62
CA SER A 88 3.71 -19.75 -16.01
C SER A 88 3.53 -18.24 -15.84
N PRO A 89 4.22 -17.59 -14.87
CA PRO A 89 4.30 -16.13 -14.82
C PRO A 89 4.73 -15.50 -16.16
N ASP A 90 5.56 -16.19 -16.95
CA ASP A 90 6.06 -15.70 -18.25
C ASP A 90 4.97 -15.57 -19.34
N ASP A 91 3.84 -16.25 -19.15
CA ASP A 91 2.65 -16.14 -20.00
C ASP A 91 1.92 -14.79 -19.80
N ILE A 92 2.24 -14.06 -18.73
CA ILE A 92 1.48 -12.89 -18.28
C ILE A 92 2.19 -11.63 -18.72
N ARG A 93 1.76 -11.09 -19.86
CA ARG A 93 2.32 -9.86 -20.43
C ARG A 93 1.23 -8.86 -20.70
N GLN A 94 1.15 -7.79 -19.92
CA GLN A 94 0.07 -6.81 -20.02
C GLN A 94 -0.01 -6.20 -21.43
N GLY A 95 -1.19 -6.33 -22.06
CA GLY A 95 -1.52 -5.62 -23.30
C GLY A 95 -2.15 -4.25 -23.07
N ALA A 96 -2.69 -3.65 -24.12
CA ALA A 96 -3.20 -2.27 -24.06
C ALA A 96 -4.47 -2.06 -23.19
N ILE A 97 -5.26 -3.11 -22.95
CA ILE A 97 -6.55 -3.11 -22.23
C ILE A 97 -6.47 -3.97 -20.95
N GLY A 98 -5.33 -4.59 -20.66
CA GLY A 98 -5.11 -5.34 -19.43
C GLY A 98 -4.88 -4.45 -18.22
N SER A 99 -5.18 -4.97 -17.02
CA SER A 99 -4.99 -4.23 -15.77
C SER A 99 -3.89 -4.84 -14.91
N CYS A 100 -2.87 -4.06 -14.57
CA CYS A 100 -1.70 -4.52 -13.84
C CYS A 100 -2.04 -5.20 -12.51
N TRP A 101 -3.02 -4.70 -11.76
CA TRP A 101 -3.42 -5.30 -10.47
C TRP A 101 -3.95 -6.73 -10.61
N TRP A 102 -4.73 -6.98 -11.66
CA TRP A 102 -5.33 -8.27 -11.96
C TRP A 102 -4.27 -9.25 -12.43
N LEU A 103 -3.41 -8.81 -13.36
CA LEU A 103 -2.33 -9.63 -13.90
C LEU A 103 -1.28 -9.96 -12.84
N ALA A 104 -0.94 -9.02 -11.95
CA ALA A 104 -0.08 -9.27 -10.80
C ALA A 104 -0.65 -10.34 -9.88
N ALA A 105 -1.96 -10.30 -9.59
CA ALA A 105 -2.61 -11.33 -8.78
C ALA A 105 -2.53 -12.71 -9.42
N ILE A 106 -2.81 -12.83 -10.73
CA ILE A 106 -2.66 -14.08 -11.47
C ILE A 106 -1.20 -14.57 -11.41
N ALA A 107 -0.24 -13.68 -11.65
CA ALA A 107 1.19 -14.00 -11.64
C ALA A 107 1.65 -14.53 -10.27
N SER A 108 1.20 -13.92 -9.18
CA SER A 108 1.51 -14.39 -7.84
C SER A 108 0.92 -15.77 -7.53
N VAL A 109 -0.28 -16.08 -8.02
CA VAL A 109 -0.91 -17.39 -7.81
C VAL A 109 -0.24 -18.47 -8.64
N VAL A 110 0.02 -18.21 -9.92
CA VAL A 110 0.60 -19.21 -10.82
C VAL A 110 2.05 -19.55 -10.45
N ALA A 111 2.78 -18.64 -9.81
CA ALA A 111 4.14 -18.87 -9.34
C ALA A 111 4.25 -19.80 -8.12
N LEU A 112 3.14 -20.06 -7.41
CA LEU A 112 3.17 -20.94 -6.25
C LEU A 112 3.35 -22.41 -6.64
N PRO A 113 3.89 -23.25 -5.73
CA PRO A 113 3.80 -24.70 -5.88
C PRO A 113 2.35 -25.14 -6.08
N GLY A 114 2.07 -25.82 -7.20
CA GLY A 114 0.71 -26.23 -7.59
C GLY A 114 -0.16 -25.12 -8.20
N GLY A 115 0.35 -23.89 -8.31
CA GLY A 115 -0.30 -22.75 -8.96
C GLY A 115 -0.75 -23.02 -10.40
N PRO A 116 0.08 -23.61 -11.28
CA PRO A 116 -0.33 -23.93 -12.65
C PRO A 116 -1.50 -24.91 -12.70
N THR A 117 -1.48 -25.94 -11.85
CA THR A 117 -2.58 -26.90 -11.71
C THR A 117 -3.85 -26.23 -11.18
N PHE A 118 -3.71 -25.32 -10.20
CA PHE A 118 -4.83 -24.53 -9.68
C PHE A 118 -5.50 -23.71 -10.78
N ILE A 119 -4.72 -22.95 -11.56
CA ILE A 119 -5.23 -22.13 -12.68
C ILE A 119 -5.93 -23.02 -13.72
N LYS A 120 -5.36 -24.17 -14.08
CA LYS A 120 -6.02 -25.12 -15.00
C LYS A 120 -7.36 -25.61 -14.46
N LYS A 121 -7.45 -25.96 -13.16
CA LYS A 121 -8.70 -26.40 -12.52
C LYS A 121 -9.77 -25.31 -12.46
N MET A 122 -9.41 -24.03 -12.51
CA MET A 122 -10.39 -22.94 -12.59
C MET A 122 -11.07 -22.83 -13.96
N MET A 123 -10.56 -23.52 -14.98
CA MET A 123 -10.95 -23.28 -16.37
C MET A 123 -11.23 -24.58 -17.13
N THR A 124 -12.42 -24.68 -17.71
CA THR A 124 -12.78 -25.80 -18.59
C THR A 124 -13.07 -25.30 -19.99
N ALA A 125 -12.42 -25.87 -20.99
CA ALA A 125 -12.64 -25.54 -22.39
C ALA A 125 -13.53 -26.59 -23.06
N THR A 126 -14.49 -26.12 -23.87
CA THR A 126 -15.22 -26.93 -24.85
C THR A 126 -14.85 -26.47 -26.26
N ARG A 127 -15.48 -27.04 -27.30
CA ARG A 127 -15.26 -26.62 -28.70
C ARG A 127 -15.52 -25.12 -28.94
N ASP A 128 -16.54 -24.56 -28.29
CA ASP A 128 -17.04 -23.21 -28.58
C ASP A 128 -16.93 -22.24 -27.41
N HIS A 129 -16.81 -22.77 -26.18
CA HIS A 129 -16.84 -21.98 -24.96
C HIS A 129 -15.66 -22.29 -24.04
N VAL A 130 -15.38 -21.35 -23.15
CA VAL A 130 -14.55 -21.54 -21.96
C VAL A 130 -15.43 -21.23 -20.76
N ILE A 131 -15.34 -22.06 -19.73
CA ILE A 131 -15.97 -21.84 -18.44
C ILE A 131 -14.84 -21.46 -17.48
N VAL A 132 -15.00 -20.33 -16.78
CA VAL A 132 -14.05 -19.86 -15.77
C VAL A 132 -14.76 -19.76 -14.43
N ARG A 133 -14.12 -20.28 -13.37
CA ARG A 133 -14.56 -20.12 -11.99
C ARG A 133 -13.79 -18.97 -11.34
N LEU A 134 -14.52 -17.99 -10.79
CA LEU A 134 -14.00 -16.90 -9.95
C LEU A 134 -14.85 -16.79 -8.68
N PHE A 135 -14.36 -16.15 -7.64
CA PHE A 135 -15.12 -15.87 -6.43
C PHE A 135 -15.66 -14.44 -6.42
N ASP A 136 -16.76 -14.21 -5.74
CA ASP A 136 -17.27 -12.85 -5.45
C ASP A 136 -16.86 -12.34 -4.06
N GLN A 137 -17.34 -11.16 -3.66
CA GLN A 137 -16.98 -10.59 -2.36
C GLN A 137 -17.45 -11.43 -1.16
N ARG A 138 -18.41 -12.34 -1.35
CA ARG A 138 -18.95 -13.24 -0.32
C ARG A 138 -18.24 -14.59 -0.33
N ASN A 139 -17.12 -14.71 -1.05
CA ASN A 139 -16.38 -15.96 -1.26
C ASN A 139 -17.24 -17.05 -1.92
N GLN A 140 -18.27 -16.68 -2.68
CA GLN A 140 -19.07 -17.65 -3.43
C GLN A 140 -18.45 -17.89 -4.82
N PRO A 141 -18.22 -19.14 -5.23
CA PRO A 141 -17.77 -19.45 -6.59
C PRO A 141 -18.84 -19.07 -7.62
N ARG A 142 -18.39 -18.45 -8.70
CA ARG A 142 -19.16 -18.00 -9.86
C ARG A 142 -18.58 -18.66 -11.10
N TYR A 143 -19.39 -19.46 -11.77
CA TYR A 143 -19.02 -20.16 -13.01
C TYR A 143 -19.49 -19.36 -14.20
N ILE A 144 -18.55 -18.91 -15.04
CA ILE A 144 -18.80 -17.97 -16.13
C ILE A 144 -18.47 -18.66 -17.45
N ARG A 145 -19.51 -18.99 -18.23
CA ARG A 145 -19.37 -19.53 -19.59
C ARG A 145 -19.27 -18.39 -20.58
N MET A 146 -18.24 -18.41 -21.42
CA MET A 146 -17.99 -17.38 -22.44
C MET A 146 -17.53 -18.00 -23.76
N LYS A 147 -17.77 -17.31 -24.88
CA LYS A 147 -17.30 -17.74 -26.19
C LYS A 147 -15.77 -17.72 -26.26
N ARG A 148 -15.18 -18.68 -27.00
CA ARG A 148 -13.73 -18.77 -27.33
C ARG A 148 -13.27 -17.67 -28.27
N THR A 149 -13.36 -16.43 -27.82
CA THR A 149 -13.02 -15.25 -28.60
C THR A 149 -12.18 -14.29 -27.78
N ILE A 150 -11.18 -13.70 -28.43
CA ILE A 150 -10.32 -12.66 -27.85
C ILE A 150 -10.53 -11.35 -28.61
N ILE A 151 -10.28 -10.24 -27.94
CA ILE A 151 -10.30 -8.95 -28.63
C ILE A 151 -9.09 -8.85 -29.55
N THR A 152 -9.36 -8.51 -30.80
CA THR A 152 -8.35 -8.08 -31.77
C THR A 152 -8.78 -6.73 -32.37
N HIS A 153 -7.86 -6.09 -33.07
CA HIS A 153 -8.18 -4.93 -33.89
C HIS A 153 -7.64 -5.17 -35.30
N THR A 154 -8.32 -4.63 -36.30
CA THR A 154 -7.80 -4.65 -37.67
C THR A 154 -6.65 -3.63 -37.77
N PRO A 155 -5.42 -4.04 -38.11
CA PRO A 155 -4.34 -3.08 -38.34
C PRO A 155 -4.69 -2.21 -39.56
N ARG A 156 -4.50 -0.89 -39.46
CA ARG A 156 -4.82 0.03 -40.58
C ARG A 156 -3.60 0.37 -41.48
N ARG A 157 -2.41 -0.20 -41.19
CA ARG A 157 -1.09 -0.10 -41.87
C ARG A 157 0.04 -0.19 -40.81
N GLY A 158 0.18 -1.31 -40.10
CA GLY A 158 1.20 -1.44 -39.05
C GLY A 158 1.03 -2.67 -38.17
N GLN A 159 1.97 -2.88 -37.24
CA GLN A 159 2.00 -4.04 -36.35
C GLN A 159 0.68 -4.19 -35.55
N PRO A 160 0.18 -5.43 -35.39
CA PRO A 160 -0.94 -5.70 -34.52
C PRO A 160 -0.58 -5.31 -33.08
N LEU A 161 -1.30 -4.32 -32.54
CA LEU A 161 -1.35 -4.05 -31.10
C LEU A 161 -2.14 -5.13 -30.34
N THR A 162 -1.50 -5.87 -29.45
CA THR A 162 -2.22 -6.78 -28.57
C THR A 162 -3.01 -5.98 -27.53
N LEU A 163 -4.32 -6.21 -27.47
CA LEU A 163 -5.21 -5.52 -26.54
C LEU A 163 -5.28 -6.21 -25.18
N HIS A 164 -5.14 -7.53 -25.18
CA HIS A 164 -5.11 -8.36 -23.98
C HIS A 164 -3.71 -8.75 -23.57
N ALA A 165 -3.61 -9.49 -22.48
CA ALA A 165 -2.41 -10.25 -22.18
C ALA A 165 -1.87 -10.98 -23.44
N GLU A 166 -0.60 -10.74 -23.76
CA GLU A 166 0.10 -11.41 -24.86
C GLU A 166 0.43 -12.85 -24.49
N GLY A 167 0.36 -13.77 -25.47
CA GLY A 167 0.74 -15.17 -25.29
C GLY A 167 -0.45 -16.16 -25.27
N PRO A 168 -0.38 -17.21 -24.42
CA PRO A 168 -1.43 -18.21 -24.27
C PRO A 168 -2.80 -17.61 -23.95
N LYS A 169 -3.88 -18.26 -24.44
CA LYS A 169 -5.23 -17.69 -24.38
C LYS A 169 -5.88 -17.78 -23.00
N TRP A 170 -5.32 -18.57 -22.09
CA TRP A 170 -5.85 -18.71 -20.74
C TRP A 170 -5.88 -17.37 -19.98
N VAL A 171 -4.83 -16.55 -20.08
CA VAL A 171 -4.77 -15.23 -19.42
C VAL A 171 -5.87 -14.30 -19.95
N ALA A 172 -6.03 -14.25 -21.28
CA ALA A 172 -7.07 -13.43 -21.91
C ALA A 172 -8.50 -13.89 -21.53
N MET A 173 -8.72 -15.19 -21.33
CA MET A 173 -10.01 -15.70 -20.86
C MET A 173 -10.27 -15.36 -19.39
N LEU A 174 -9.23 -15.36 -18.52
CA LEU A 174 -9.36 -14.87 -17.15
C LEU A 174 -9.69 -13.37 -17.11
N GLU A 175 -9.00 -12.53 -17.90
CA GLU A 175 -9.34 -11.11 -18.04
C GLU A 175 -10.79 -10.92 -18.50
N LYS A 176 -11.22 -11.69 -19.50
CA LYS A 176 -12.58 -11.67 -20.03
C LYS A 176 -13.61 -12.07 -18.98
N ALA A 177 -13.34 -13.09 -18.17
CA ALA A 177 -14.19 -13.48 -17.04
C ALA A 177 -14.33 -12.34 -16.02
N ALA A 178 -13.19 -11.74 -15.65
CA ALA A 178 -13.13 -10.66 -14.66
C ALA A 178 -13.92 -9.42 -15.08
N THR A 179 -14.21 -9.22 -16.38
CA THR A 179 -15.08 -8.13 -16.84
C THR A 179 -16.49 -8.18 -16.26
N THR A 180 -16.95 -9.34 -15.77
CA THR A 180 -18.24 -9.50 -15.10
C THR A 180 -18.27 -8.90 -13.71
N PHE A 181 -17.13 -8.48 -13.15
CA PHE A 181 -17.02 -7.94 -11.80
C PHE A 181 -16.81 -6.43 -11.82
N THR A 182 -17.77 -5.66 -11.32
CA THR A 182 -17.68 -4.20 -11.27
C THR A 182 -17.18 -3.75 -9.90
N GLY A 183 -16.19 -2.86 -9.86
CA GLY A 183 -15.83 -2.17 -8.61
C GLY A 183 -16.87 -1.11 -8.26
N GLU A 184 -17.43 -1.18 -7.05
CA GLU A 184 -18.10 -0.02 -6.44
C GLU A 184 -17.06 0.86 -5.72
N GLN A 185 -17.46 2.07 -5.29
CA GLN A 185 -16.59 3.04 -4.62
C GLN A 185 -15.96 2.54 -3.30
N LEU A 186 -16.35 1.37 -2.80
CA LEU A 186 -16.00 0.85 -1.47
C LEU A 186 -14.96 -0.30 -1.48
N GLY A 187 -14.26 -0.52 -2.59
CA GLY A 187 -13.13 -1.48 -2.63
C GLY A 187 -13.54 -2.95 -2.69
N GLU A 188 -14.81 -3.24 -2.99
CA GLU A 188 -15.28 -4.59 -3.28
C GLU A 188 -15.85 -4.67 -4.70
N ARG A 189 -15.65 -5.83 -5.33
CA ARG A 189 -16.08 -6.09 -6.70
C ARG A 189 -17.29 -7.03 -6.72
N CYS A 190 -18.41 -6.49 -7.16
CA CYS A 190 -19.68 -7.19 -7.27
C CYS A 190 -19.82 -7.92 -8.60
N PHE A 191 -20.39 -9.13 -8.57
CA PHE A 191 -20.63 -9.94 -9.75
C PHE A 191 -21.89 -9.47 -10.51
N PHE A 192 -21.69 -8.91 -11.71
CA PHE A 192 -22.72 -8.40 -12.62
C PHE A 192 -22.46 -8.86 -14.07
N PRO A 193 -22.73 -10.13 -14.39
CA PRO A 193 -22.44 -10.69 -15.73
C PRO A 193 -23.20 -9.99 -16.86
N GLN A 194 -24.37 -9.42 -16.59
CA GLN A 194 -25.14 -8.62 -17.53
C GLN A 194 -24.48 -7.30 -17.94
N ASP A 195 -23.51 -6.85 -17.15
CA ASP A 195 -22.76 -5.63 -17.38
C ASP A 195 -21.27 -5.89 -17.59
N ALA A 196 -20.94 -7.02 -18.24
CA ALA A 196 -19.57 -7.37 -18.58
C ALA A 196 -18.93 -6.32 -19.52
N ARG A 197 -17.92 -5.60 -19.00
CA ARG A 197 -17.17 -4.57 -19.75
C ARG A 197 -15.69 -4.59 -19.38
N TYR A 198 -14.82 -4.35 -20.34
CA TYR A 198 -13.37 -4.27 -20.07
C TYR A 198 -12.97 -3.11 -19.16
N MET A 199 -13.78 -2.05 -19.11
CA MET A 199 -13.55 -0.97 -18.15
C MET A 199 -13.76 -1.39 -16.70
N ASN A 200 -14.49 -2.49 -16.46
CA ASN A 200 -14.75 -2.94 -15.10
C ASN A 200 -13.46 -3.38 -14.43
N ILE A 201 -12.53 -4.03 -15.14
CA ILE A 201 -11.25 -4.48 -14.58
C ILE A 201 -10.22 -3.34 -14.40
N HIS A 202 -10.56 -2.09 -14.72
CA HIS A 202 -9.65 -0.96 -14.57
C HIS A 202 -9.60 -0.48 -13.11
N GLY A 203 -8.40 -0.11 -12.63
CA GLY A 203 -8.22 0.66 -11.40
C GLY A 203 -8.54 -0.05 -10.08
N GLY A 204 -8.47 -1.38 -10.04
CA GLY A 204 -8.58 -2.18 -8.81
C GLY A 204 -7.27 -2.36 -8.06
N LEU A 205 -7.33 -3.16 -7.00
CA LEU A 205 -6.19 -3.54 -6.15
C LEU A 205 -5.86 -5.02 -6.35
N SER A 206 -4.59 -5.41 -6.25
CA SER A 206 -4.22 -6.82 -6.41
C SER A 206 -4.83 -7.71 -5.34
N SER A 207 -5.16 -7.17 -4.16
CA SER A 207 -5.91 -7.89 -3.13
C SER A 207 -7.30 -8.32 -3.62
N GLU A 208 -8.00 -7.45 -4.36
CA GLU A 208 -9.26 -7.83 -5.03
C GLU A 208 -9.02 -8.97 -6.02
N GLY A 209 -7.90 -8.93 -6.75
CA GLY A 209 -7.54 -9.96 -7.73
C GLY A 209 -7.30 -11.31 -7.07
N LEU A 210 -6.55 -11.32 -5.96
CA LEU A 210 -6.32 -12.52 -5.15
C LEU A 210 -7.64 -13.08 -4.62
N LYS A 211 -8.53 -12.22 -4.09
CA LYS A 211 -9.85 -12.63 -3.60
C LYS A 211 -10.72 -13.23 -4.72
N LEU A 212 -10.74 -12.63 -5.90
CA LEU A 212 -11.47 -13.16 -7.06
C LEU A 212 -10.93 -14.54 -7.52
N ILE A 213 -9.63 -14.80 -7.41
CA ILE A 213 -8.99 -16.04 -7.89
C ILE A 213 -9.09 -17.16 -6.86
N LEU A 214 -8.74 -16.86 -5.61
CA LEU A 214 -8.57 -17.85 -4.55
C LEU A 214 -9.81 -17.98 -3.66
N GLY A 215 -10.64 -16.94 -3.63
CA GLY A 215 -11.62 -16.77 -2.56
C GLY A 215 -10.91 -16.47 -1.24
N GLY A 216 -11.71 -16.39 -0.17
CA GLY A 216 -11.22 -16.18 1.18
C GLY A 216 -10.84 -14.75 1.51
N ASP A 217 -10.18 -14.60 2.65
CA ASP A 217 -9.74 -13.31 3.16
C ASP A 217 -8.34 -12.95 2.64
N VAL A 218 -8.11 -11.65 2.45
CA VAL A 218 -6.82 -11.11 2.03
C VAL A 218 -6.38 -10.09 3.04
N GLU A 219 -5.17 -10.26 3.56
CA GLU A 219 -4.54 -9.26 4.42
C GLU A 219 -3.86 -8.20 3.58
N THR A 220 -4.27 -6.94 3.76
CA THR A 220 -3.62 -5.78 3.14
C THR A 220 -2.79 -5.04 4.17
N TYR A 221 -1.53 -4.79 3.84
CA TYR A 221 -0.62 -4.00 4.65
C TYR A 221 -0.19 -2.78 3.87
N ASP A 222 -0.74 -1.63 4.24
CA ASP A 222 -0.22 -0.38 3.73
C ASP A 222 1.08 -0.05 4.45
N MET A 223 2.14 0.23 3.68
CA MET A 223 3.20 1.04 4.26
C MET A 223 2.57 2.37 4.61
N PRO A 224 2.77 2.87 5.84
CA PRO A 224 2.22 4.15 6.23
C PRO A 224 2.64 5.15 5.16
N SER A 225 1.64 5.78 4.55
CA SER A 225 1.90 6.81 3.56
C SER A 225 2.86 7.83 4.17
N PRO A 226 3.58 8.61 3.35
CA PRO A 226 4.34 9.74 3.89
C PRO A 226 3.49 10.68 4.76
N LYS A 227 2.15 10.57 4.74
CA LYS A 227 1.20 11.25 5.63
C LYS A 227 0.91 10.50 6.95
N GLU A 228 0.72 9.18 6.92
CA GLU A 228 0.48 8.37 8.14
C GLU A 228 1.76 8.09 8.92
N ALA A 229 2.88 7.98 8.20
CA ALA A 229 4.21 8.00 8.81
C ALA A 229 4.39 9.28 9.64
N ARG A 230 3.73 10.40 9.26
CA ARG A 230 3.68 11.65 10.07
C ARG A 230 3.07 11.43 11.43
N ALA A 231 1.90 10.79 11.50
CA ALA A 231 1.18 10.61 12.76
C ALA A 231 1.90 9.58 13.66
N PHE A 232 2.30 8.45 13.10
CA PHE A 232 2.97 7.39 13.84
C PHE A 232 4.35 7.83 14.34
N GLN A 233 5.13 8.53 13.51
CA GLN A 233 6.46 8.96 13.87
C GLN A 233 6.44 10.16 14.82
N LYS A 234 5.44 11.03 14.74
CA LYS A 234 5.16 12.09 15.74
C LYS A 234 4.92 11.48 17.12
N ALA A 235 3.97 10.55 17.23
CA ALA A 235 3.70 9.87 18.49
C ALA A 235 4.96 9.16 19.02
N ARG A 236 5.63 8.41 18.16
CA ARG A 236 6.79 7.62 18.57
C ARG A 236 8.00 8.47 18.97
N CYS A 237 8.27 9.60 18.33
CA CYS A 237 9.35 10.50 18.76
C CYS A 237 9.01 11.19 20.08
N LEU A 238 7.75 11.57 20.31
CA LEU A 238 7.31 12.15 21.58
C LEU A 238 7.45 11.16 22.76
N PHE A 239 7.23 9.86 22.53
CA PHE A 239 7.27 8.84 23.59
C PHE A 239 8.62 8.12 23.75
N GLU A 240 9.38 7.92 22.67
CA GLU A 240 10.60 7.09 22.69
C GLU A 240 11.91 7.90 22.73
N ALA A 241 11.92 9.14 22.25
CA ALA A 241 13.11 10.00 22.35
C ALA A 241 13.49 10.32 23.81
N PRO A 242 12.55 10.57 24.74
CA PRO A 242 12.88 10.73 26.16
C PRO A 242 13.55 9.49 26.75
N LYS A 243 13.09 8.28 26.40
CA LYS A 243 13.67 7.00 26.88
C LYS A 243 15.11 6.79 26.42
N ALA A 244 15.44 7.19 25.20
CA ALA A 244 16.78 7.04 24.66
C ALA A 244 17.77 8.11 25.15
N LEU A 245 17.26 9.29 25.53
CA LEU A 245 18.04 10.37 26.12
C LEU A 245 18.27 10.15 27.61
N PHE A 246 17.40 9.39 28.30
CA PHE A 246 17.48 9.18 29.74
C PHE A 246 18.85 8.64 30.22
N PRO A 247 19.43 7.58 29.60
CA PRO A 247 20.74 7.07 30.02
C PRO A 247 21.90 8.03 29.69
N ILE A 248 21.74 8.87 28.67
CA ILE A 248 22.74 9.90 28.29
C ILE A 248 22.72 11.02 29.33
N LEU A 249 21.55 11.38 29.85
CA LEU A 249 21.35 12.38 30.90
C LEU A 249 21.70 11.87 32.30
N GLU A 250 21.64 10.56 32.55
CA GLU A 250 22.14 9.95 33.80
C GLU A 250 23.66 10.09 33.89
N GLN A 251 24.36 9.95 32.77
CA GLN A 251 25.81 10.11 32.71
C GLN A 251 26.28 11.56 32.95
N THR A 252 25.39 12.55 32.83
CA THR A 252 25.71 13.96 33.08
C THR A 252 25.46 14.42 34.52
N ASN A 253 25.21 13.50 35.47
CA ASN A 253 25.01 13.81 36.90
C ASN A 253 23.83 14.75 37.20
N SER A 254 22.85 14.87 36.29
CA SER A 254 21.80 15.90 36.35
C SER A 254 20.41 15.39 36.80
N LEU A 255 20.24 14.09 37.08
CA LEU A 255 18.91 13.47 37.23
C LEU A 255 18.43 13.24 38.67
N ALA A 256 19.29 13.27 39.69
CA ALA A 256 18.91 12.92 41.08
C ALA A 256 17.88 13.90 41.70
N VAL A 257 17.79 15.12 41.20
CA VAL A 257 16.96 16.20 41.76
C VAL A 257 15.57 16.29 41.09
N MET A 258 15.44 15.79 39.86
CA MET A 258 14.22 15.94 39.04
C MET A 258 13.02 15.18 39.61
N TRP A 259 13.25 14.12 40.39
CA TRP A 259 12.24 13.20 40.91
C TRP A 259 11.46 13.72 42.13
N GLN A 260 11.87 14.82 42.76
CA GLN A 260 11.23 15.36 43.97
C GLN A 260 10.48 16.69 43.75
N VAL A 261 10.39 17.17 42.51
CA VAL A 261 9.77 18.47 42.20
C VAL A 261 8.25 18.29 42.02
N PRO A 262 7.40 18.96 42.82
CA PRO A 262 5.95 18.88 42.68
C PRO A 262 5.45 19.65 41.46
N ILE A 263 4.51 19.04 40.73
CA ILE A 263 3.79 19.58 39.58
C ILE A 263 2.36 19.85 40.04
N SER A 264 1.86 21.05 39.75
CA SER A 264 0.45 21.38 39.98
C SER A 264 -0.36 21.00 38.74
N ILE A 265 -1.35 20.12 38.90
CA ILE A 265 -2.31 19.82 37.85
C ILE A 265 -3.59 20.62 38.14
N PRO A 266 -4.07 21.42 37.17
CA PRO A 266 -5.36 22.07 37.32
C PRO A 266 -6.45 21.01 37.40
N SER A 267 -7.18 20.97 38.52
CA SER A 267 -8.41 20.19 38.65
C SER A 267 -9.59 21.15 38.59
N ASP A 268 -10.68 20.75 37.94
CA ASP A 268 -11.87 21.60 37.76
C ASP A 268 -12.61 21.91 39.08
N ASN A 269 -12.18 21.32 40.20
CA ASN A 269 -12.79 21.49 41.52
C ASN A 269 -11.77 22.00 42.54
N SER A 270 -11.46 23.31 42.52
CA SER A 270 -10.84 24.18 43.56
C SER A 270 -9.74 23.65 44.51
N SER A 271 -9.23 22.44 44.35
CA SER A 271 -8.14 21.84 45.10
C SER A 271 -7.14 21.30 44.09
N SER A 272 -6.03 22.00 43.95
CA SER A 272 -4.89 21.56 43.16
C SER A 272 -4.19 20.41 43.90
N THR A 273 -4.21 19.22 43.31
CA THR A 273 -3.37 18.10 43.73
C THR A 273 -1.96 18.32 43.21
N PHE A 274 -0.96 18.11 44.06
CA PHE A 274 0.45 18.18 43.69
C PHE A 274 0.98 16.78 43.52
N LEU A 275 1.43 16.44 42.31
CA LEU A 275 2.10 15.18 42.00
C LEU A 275 3.54 15.50 41.66
N THR A 276 4.50 14.76 42.20
CA THR A 276 5.87 14.84 41.70
C THR A 276 5.97 14.16 40.34
N TRP A 277 7.02 14.45 39.56
CA TRP A 277 7.30 13.68 38.35
C TRP A 277 7.45 12.18 38.64
N LYS A 278 7.85 11.81 39.86
CA LYS A 278 7.89 10.41 40.33
C LYS A 278 6.47 9.82 40.43
N ASP A 279 5.52 10.55 41.01
CA ASP A 279 4.14 10.09 41.20
C ASP A 279 3.40 9.90 39.86
N LEU A 280 3.56 10.85 38.95
CA LEU A 280 2.95 10.82 37.60
C LEU A 280 3.54 9.72 36.70
N PHE A 281 4.77 9.30 36.99
CA PHE A 281 5.45 8.21 36.29
C PHE A 281 5.10 6.84 36.89
N HIS A 282 4.91 6.76 38.21
CA HIS A 282 4.42 5.57 38.91
C HIS A 282 2.93 5.27 38.61
N GLU A 283 2.09 6.29 38.45
CA GLU A 283 0.67 6.11 38.11
C GLU A 283 0.46 5.50 36.72
N VAL A 284 1.43 5.68 35.81
CA VAL A 284 1.41 5.06 34.47
C VAL A 284 2.13 3.70 34.45
N PHE A 285 2.95 3.39 35.47
CA PHE A 285 3.78 2.17 35.55
C PHE A 285 4.10 1.82 37.02
N GLU A 286 3.38 0.89 37.66
CA GLU A 286 3.84 0.21 38.90
C GLU A 286 4.78 -0.98 38.55
N GLU A 287 5.75 -1.44 39.34
CA GLU A 287 6.08 -1.32 40.78
C GLU A 287 7.59 -0.97 40.98
N SER A 288 7.96 -0.27 42.06
CA SER A 288 9.02 -0.66 43.03
C SER A 288 9.68 0.52 43.81
N ALA A 289 9.67 0.35 45.14
CA ALA A 289 10.60 0.74 46.21
C ALA A 289 10.97 2.23 46.54
N LEU A 290 10.73 2.55 47.82
CA LEU A 290 11.15 3.70 48.65
C LEU A 290 12.68 3.79 48.87
N VAL A 291 13.20 5.02 49.10
CA VAL A 291 14.12 5.38 50.22
C VAL A 291 14.03 6.90 50.51
N ASP A 292 14.04 7.26 51.80
CA ASP A 292 13.96 8.60 52.38
C ASP A 292 15.33 9.30 52.62
N GLY A 293 15.28 10.64 52.61
CA GLY A 293 16.02 11.51 53.55
C GLY A 293 17.27 12.23 53.04
N VAL A 294 17.29 13.57 53.13
CA VAL A 294 18.34 14.42 53.75
C VAL A 294 18.07 15.91 53.46
N THR A 295 18.25 16.73 54.50
CA THR A 295 18.17 18.19 54.50
C THR A 295 19.52 18.87 54.15
N GLN A 296 19.40 20.11 53.64
CA GLN A 296 20.33 21.24 53.81
C GLN A 296 21.43 21.49 52.77
N ASN A 297 21.15 22.36 51.77
CA ASN A 297 22.06 23.43 51.35
C ASN A 297 21.41 24.44 50.37
N GLN A 298 21.09 25.65 50.84
CA GLN A 298 20.50 26.74 50.03
C GLN A 298 21.46 27.26 48.93
N ARG A 299 22.78 27.06 49.05
CA ARG A 299 23.77 27.39 47.99
C ARG A 299 23.80 26.36 46.87
N GLU A 300 23.61 25.09 47.18
CA GLU A 300 23.40 24.03 46.19
C GLU A 300 22.05 24.22 45.52
N LEU A 301 21.00 24.63 46.26
CA LEU A 301 19.70 25.00 45.71
C LEU A 301 19.80 26.11 44.65
N ASN A 302 20.64 27.13 44.85
CA ASN A 302 20.81 28.22 43.88
C ASN A 302 21.63 27.82 42.63
N GLN A 303 22.61 26.91 42.78
CA GLN A 303 23.27 26.28 41.62
C GLN A 303 22.31 25.32 40.90
N MET A 304 21.43 24.63 41.64
CA MET A 304 20.34 23.80 41.15
C MET A 304 19.30 24.62 40.38
N VAL A 305 18.91 25.80 40.88
CA VAL A 305 17.96 26.68 40.19
C VAL A 305 18.55 27.21 38.88
N GLY A 306 19.87 27.43 38.83
CA GLY A 306 20.60 27.71 37.58
C GLY A 306 20.58 26.54 36.58
N ALA A 307 20.89 25.32 37.05
CA ALA A 307 20.84 24.10 36.23
C ALA A 307 19.41 23.70 35.85
N MET A 308 18.42 23.99 36.70
CA MET A 308 16.99 23.81 36.44
C MET A 308 16.50 24.86 35.44
N ALA A 309 16.97 26.11 35.50
CA ALA A 309 16.67 27.11 34.46
C ALA A 309 17.25 26.68 33.11
N GLU A 310 18.45 26.11 33.06
CA GLU A 310 19.01 25.51 31.83
C GLU A 310 18.22 24.27 31.38
N THR A 311 17.76 23.44 32.33
CA THR A 311 16.96 22.23 32.06
C THR A 311 15.52 22.55 31.64
N PHE A 312 14.91 23.62 32.18
CA PHE A 312 13.62 24.19 31.79
C PHE A 312 13.73 24.97 30.48
N VAL A 313 14.87 25.61 30.21
CA VAL A 313 15.20 26.14 28.88
C VAL A 313 15.41 24.97 27.92
N LEU A 314 16.01 23.86 28.33
CA LEU A 314 16.12 22.62 27.55
C LEU A 314 14.76 21.94 27.37
N MET A 315 13.87 21.92 28.37
CA MET A 315 12.51 21.35 28.27
C MET A 315 11.58 22.25 27.46
N GLY A 316 11.65 23.56 27.63
CA GLY A 316 11.01 24.55 26.78
C GLY A 316 11.58 24.52 25.36
N ARG A 317 12.90 24.29 25.19
CA ARG A 317 13.53 23.97 23.91
C ARG A 317 13.14 22.58 23.41
N LYS A 318 12.78 21.60 24.25
CA LYS A 318 12.33 20.24 23.89
C LYS A 318 10.86 20.21 23.46
N LEU A 319 9.98 20.95 24.12
CA LEU A 319 8.62 21.24 23.66
C LEU A 319 8.68 22.02 22.36
N ARG A 320 9.51 23.07 22.31
CA ARG A 320 9.80 23.76 21.04
C ARG A 320 10.50 22.86 20.04
N LEU A 321 11.30 21.86 20.41
CA LEU A 321 11.98 20.94 19.47
C LEU A 321 10.99 19.92 18.94
N ALA A 322 10.07 19.44 19.78
CA ALA A 322 8.97 18.57 19.38
C ALA A 322 7.98 19.32 18.49
N GLU A 323 7.63 20.57 18.82
CA GLU A 323 6.84 21.49 18.01
C GLU A 323 7.59 21.87 16.73
N LYS A 324 8.90 22.12 16.78
CA LYS A 324 9.76 22.44 15.63
C LYS A 324 9.98 21.22 14.74
N PHE A 325 10.09 20.04 15.32
CA PHE A 325 10.14 18.77 14.60
C PHE A 325 8.78 18.52 13.95
N ASP A 326 7.67 18.81 14.66
CA ASP A 326 6.33 18.81 14.09
C ASP A 326 6.23 19.83 12.94
N GLU A 327 6.61 21.10 13.11
CA GLU A 327 6.64 22.12 12.06
C GLU A 327 7.53 21.72 10.87
N PHE A 328 8.71 21.15 11.11
CA PHE A 328 9.60 20.63 10.07
C PHE A 328 8.98 19.46 9.30
N TYR A 329 8.25 18.59 10.00
CA TYR A 329 7.56 17.44 9.41
C TYR A 329 6.23 17.84 8.73
N GLN A 330 5.54 18.86 9.25
CA GLN A 330 4.27 19.43 8.76
C GLN A 330 4.47 20.40 7.59
N ALA A 331 5.52 21.23 7.58
CA ALA A 331 5.89 22.09 6.45
C ALA A 331 6.20 21.27 5.17
N ARG A 332 6.50 19.98 5.33
CA ARG A 332 6.67 18.99 4.26
C ARG A 332 5.37 18.35 3.76
N SER A 333 4.22 18.75 4.29
CA SER A 333 2.91 18.28 3.82
C SER A 333 2.54 18.79 2.42
N HIS A 334 3.17 19.89 2.00
CA HIS A 334 3.18 20.35 0.63
C HIS A 334 4.39 19.73 -0.07
N LYS A 335 4.30 19.43 -1.37
CA LYS A 335 5.35 18.86 -2.22
C LYS A 335 6.60 19.78 -2.34
N GLN A 336 6.99 20.51 -1.29
CA GLN A 336 7.65 21.80 -1.38
C GLN A 336 8.21 22.17 0.01
N VAL A 337 9.51 22.00 0.23
CA VAL A 337 10.27 22.52 1.38
C VAL A 337 10.96 23.80 0.96
N ARG A 338 10.72 24.90 1.67
CA ARG A 338 11.41 26.16 1.41
C ARG A 338 12.84 26.10 1.98
N VAL A 339 13.85 26.18 1.11
CA VAL A 339 15.28 26.21 1.41
C VAL A 339 15.85 27.51 0.81
N ARG A 340 16.29 28.47 1.64
CA ARG A 340 16.95 29.72 1.22
C ARG A 340 16.16 30.47 0.14
N ASN A 341 14.88 30.77 0.41
CA ASN A 341 13.94 31.39 -0.55
C ASN A 341 13.60 30.59 -1.81
N ARG A 342 14.07 29.34 -1.96
CA ARG A 342 13.66 28.44 -3.04
C ARG A 342 12.80 27.32 -2.49
N ILE A 343 11.69 27.05 -3.15
CA ILE A 343 10.85 25.91 -2.81
C ILE A 343 11.43 24.65 -3.49
N ARG A 344 11.93 23.70 -2.70
CA ARG A 344 12.40 22.38 -3.14
C ARG A 344 11.32 21.33 -2.98
N GLU A 345 10.91 20.71 -4.08
CA GLU A 345 10.03 19.55 -4.00
C GLU A 345 10.78 18.32 -3.48
N VAL A 346 10.47 17.90 -2.26
CA VAL A 346 11.02 16.65 -1.69
C VAL A 346 10.21 15.50 -2.26
N ARG A 347 10.79 14.82 -3.25
CA ARG A 347 10.23 13.62 -3.86
C ARG A 347 10.79 12.36 -3.19
N GLY A 348 9.92 11.57 -2.54
CA GLY A 348 10.25 10.24 -2.01
C GLY A 348 10.27 10.15 -0.48
N ALA A 349 10.78 9.01 0.03
CA ALA A 349 10.88 8.75 1.47
C ALA A 349 11.95 9.63 2.13
N PHE A 350 11.66 10.12 3.34
CA PHE A 350 12.59 10.87 4.18
C PHE A 350 13.68 9.94 4.70
N ARG A 351 14.94 10.35 4.56
CA ARG A 351 16.12 9.52 4.83
C ARG A 351 16.89 10.02 6.04
N ILE A 352 17.78 9.18 6.54
CA ILE A 352 18.69 9.55 7.62
C ILE A 352 19.54 10.80 7.29
N ASN A 353 19.94 10.99 6.03
CA ASN A 353 20.66 12.20 5.60
C ASN A 353 19.77 13.45 5.65
N ASP A 354 18.48 13.33 5.34
CA ASP A 354 17.56 14.46 5.44
C ASP A 354 17.33 14.86 6.91
N PHE A 355 17.46 13.89 7.83
CA PHE A 355 17.46 14.13 9.28
C PHE A 355 18.76 14.78 9.76
N ALA A 356 19.92 14.35 9.25
CA ALA A 356 21.19 15.01 9.54
C ALA A 356 21.21 16.46 9.03
N ASP A 357 20.75 16.70 7.80
CA ASP A 357 20.64 18.04 7.22
C ASP A 357 19.71 18.94 8.03
N PHE A 358 18.65 18.36 8.60
CA PHE A 358 17.79 19.04 9.56
C PHE A 358 18.53 19.46 10.80
N LEU A 359 19.14 18.52 11.52
CA LEU A 359 19.86 18.79 12.77
C LEU A 359 21.00 19.81 12.59
N ASN A 360 21.62 19.83 11.40
CA ASN A 360 22.69 20.78 11.06
C ASN A 360 22.19 22.17 10.61
N GLY A 361 20.88 22.44 10.62
CA GLY A 361 20.32 23.72 10.17
C GLY A 361 20.45 23.95 8.66
N ASN A 362 20.85 22.94 7.89
CA ASN A 362 21.04 23.04 6.43
C ASN A 362 19.71 23.04 5.65
N THR A 363 18.58 23.08 6.34
CA THR A 363 17.25 23.05 5.72
C THR A 363 16.81 24.39 5.14
N GLY A 364 17.57 25.46 5.34
CA GLY A 364 17.33 26.78 4.73
C GLY A 364 15.98 27.40 5.12
N ASN A 365 15.40 26.96 6.24
CA ASN A 365 14.18 27.49 6.81
C ASN A 365 14.58 28.31 8.05
N ASP A 366 14.64 29.63 7.90
CA ASP A 366 15.14 30.57 8.93
C ASP A 366 14.35 30.54 10.25
N ARG A 367 13.20 29.86 10.28
CA ARG A 367 12.35 29.69 11.47
C ARG A 367 12.80 28.57 12.42
N LEU A 368 13.63 27.65 11.92
CA LEU A 368 14.02 26.44 12.64
C LEU A 368 15.52 26.48 12.94
N ASP A 369 15.93 27.44 13.78
CA ASP A 369 17.29 27.42 14.31
C ASP A 369 17.42 26.25 15.30
N VAL A 370 17.98 25.15 14.81
CA VAL A 370 18.41 23.98 15.57
C VAL A 370 19.92 23.98 15.82
N SER A 371 20.66 24.99 15.33
CA SER A 371 22.08 25.15 15.65
C SER A 371 22.30 25.34 17.16
N ALA A 372 21.29 25.85 17.85
CA ALA A 372 21.23 25.98 19.31
C ALA A 372 21.25 24.65 20.09
N LEU A 373 21.11 23.49 19.42
CA LEU A 373 21.24 22.18 20.07
C LEU A 373 22.69 21.79 20.35
N GLY A 374 23.65 22.40 19.64
CA GLY A 374 25.06 22.01 19.70
C GLY A 374 25.35 20.71 18.94
N PRO A 375 26.60 20.53 18.44
CA PRO A 375 26.97 19.40 17.59
C PRO A 375 26.89 18.05 18.32
N GLU A 376 27.18 18.00 19.62
CA GLU A 376 27.15 16.77 20.42
C GLU A 376 25.75 16.16 20.48
N LEU A 377 24.73 16.98 20.80
CA LEU A 377 23.35 16.52 20.86
C LEU A 377 22.83 16.13 19.48
N CYS A 378 23.19 16.88 18.43
CA CYS A 378 22.84 16.51 17.05
C CYS A 378 23.41 15.15 16.65
N ASN A 379 24.67 14.87 16.97
CA ASN A 379 25.30 13.57 16.70
C ASN A 379 24.61 12.45 17.51
N ALA A 380 24.33 12.67 18.80
CA ALA A 380 23.64 11.69 19.64
C ALA A 380 22.24 11.34 19.10
N LEU A 381 21.48 12.34 18.64
CA LEU A 381 20.17 12.13 18.02
C LEU A 381 20.27 11.37 16.69
N LEU A 382 21.26 11.70 15.86
CA LEU A 382 21.51 11.02 14.59
C LEU A 382 21.92 9.55 14.80
N ASP A 383 22.80 9.29 15.76
CA ASP A 383 23.25 7.94 16.14
C ASP A 383 22.08 7.12 16.68
N TRP A 384 21.26 7.71 17.54
CA TRP A 384 20.03 7.06 18.01
C TRP A 384 19.10 6.71 16.86
N ALA A 385 18.76 7.68 16.00
CA ALA A 385 17.86 7.47 14.87
C ALA A 385 18.39 6.39 13.91
N THR A 386 19.70 6.34 13.72
CA THR A 386 20.39 5.32 12.92
C THR A 386 20.30 3.94 13.59
N ARG A 387 20.60 3.86 14.90
CA ARG A 387 20.59 2.62 15.69
C ARG A 387 19.20 1.99 15.74
N VAL A 388 18.16 2.79 15.97
CA VAL A 388 16.76 2.30 16.01
C VAL A 388 16.13 2.12 14.62
N LYS A 389 16.93 2.35 13.55
CA LYS A 389 16.48 2.29 12.14
C LYS A 389 15.23 3.12 11.91
N LEU A 390 15.22 4.35 12.43
CA LEU A 390 14.05 5.24 12.36
C LEU A 390 13.77 5.66 10.92
N PHE A 391 14.82 5.94 10.16
CA PHE A 391 14.74 6.38 8.77
C PHE A 391 15.51 5.42 7.86
N PRO A 392 15.03 5.21 6.62
CA PRO A 392 15.80 4.52 5.61
C PRO A 392 17.03 5.33 5.16
N GLY A 393 18.00 4.65 4.56
CA GLY A 393 19.06 5.28 3.80
C GLY A 393 18.65 5.58 2.35
N LYS A 394 19.63 5.96 1.54
CA LYS A 394 19.45 6.07 0.08
C LYS A 394 19.15 4.68 -0.49
N ARG A 395 18.27 4.59 -1.50
CA ARG A 395 17.99 3.32 -2.20
C ARG A 395 19.30 2.67 -2.66
N GLY A 396 19.46 1.37 -2.40
CA GLY A 396 20.65 0.58 -2.74
C GLY A 396 21.76 0.59 -1.67
N THR A 397 21.60 1.33 -0.56
CA THR A 397 22.61 1.35 0.52
C THR A 397 22.47 0.20 1.51
N GLY A 398 21.43 -0.63 1.42
CA GLY A 398 21.13 -1.65 2.43
C GLY A 398 20.64 -1.11 3.77
N ASN A 399 20.47 0.21 3.89
CA ASN A 399 19.94 0.84 5.10
C ASN A 399 18.41 0.98 5.00
N TYR A 400 17.70 0.11 5.73
CA TYR A 400 16.25 0.07 5.77
C TYR A 400 15.73 0.57 7.11
N SER A 401 14.56 1.21 7.12
CA SER A 401 13.88 1.52 8.37
C SER A 401 13.35 0.26 9.05
N ARG A 402 13.03 0.34 10.34
CA ARG A 402 12.39 -0.74 11.09
C ARG A 402 11.11 -1.23 10.41
N ASP A 403 10.31 -0.31 9.87
CA ASP A 403 9.03 -0.63 9.24
C ASP A 403 9.25 -1.32 7.88
N GLN A 404 10.24 -0.89 7.09
CA GLN A 404 10.64 -1.58 5.86
C GLN A 404 11.14 -3.00 6.14
N LEU A 405 11.95 -3.17 7.18
CA LEU A 405 12.40 -4.50 7.61
C LEU A 405 11.23 -5.35 8.10
N GLY A 406 10.27 -4.75 8.82
CA GLY A 406 9.04 -5.40 9.24
C GLY A 406 8.21 -5.91 8.06
N LEU A 407 7.98 -5.06 7.05
CA LEU A 407 7.29 -5.44 5.82
C LEU A 407 8.04 -6.55 5.09
N TRP A 408 9.36 -6.43 4.93
CA TRP A 408 10.17 -7.47 4.28
C TRP A 408 10.04 -8.82 4.99
N ARG A 409 10.11 -8.85 6.32
CA ARG A 409 9.92 -10.10 7.08
C ARG A 409 8.55 -10.70 6.87
N ARG A 410 7.49 -9.88 6.79
CA ARG A 410 6.13 -10.34 6.49
C ARG A 410 6.06 -10.93 5.08
N VAL A 411 6.52 -10.20 4.07
CA VAL A 411 6.56 -10.68 2.67
C VAL A 411 7.31 -12.01 2.58
N LYS A 412 8.51 -12.08 3.17
CA LYS A 412 9.31 -13.31 3.22
C LYS A 412 8.54 -14.45 3.89
N GLY A 413 7.93 -14.20 5.05
CA GLY A 413 7.14 -15.20 5.76
C GLY A 413 5.97 -15.74 4.93
N GLN A 414 5.25 -14.86 4.22
CA GLN A 414 4.14 -15.27 3.34
C GLN A 414 4.64 -16.14 2.17
N LEU A 415 5.73 -15.73 1.51
CA LEU A 415 6.34 -16.50 0.42
C LEU A 415 6.84 -17.87 0.90
N THR A 416 7.53 -17.93 2.04
CA THR A 416 7.97 -19.19 2.67
C THR A 416 6.80 -20.12 3.01
N ASN A 417 5.63 -19.57 3.32
CA ASN A 417 4.39 -20.32 3.56
C ASN A 417 3.62 -20.64 2.26
N HIS A 418 4.21 -20.40 1.10
CA HIS A 418 3.61 -20.58 -0.23
C HIS A 418 2.27 -19.84 -0.37
N LEU A 419 2.23 -18.60 0.14
CA LEU A 419 1.10 -17.70 -0.01
C LEU A 419 1.42 -16.63 -1.06
N PRO A 420 0.46 -16.27 -1.92
CA PRO A 420 0.70 -15.34 -3.01
C PRO A 420 0.82 -13.92 -2.46
N VAL A 421 1.87 -13.21 -2.87
CA VAL A 421 2.12 -11.83 -2.43
C VAL A 421 2.08 -10.90 -3.63
N CYS A 422 1.36 -9.79 -3.49
CA CYS A 422 1.36 -8.69 -4.45
C CYS A 422 1.81 -7.40 -3.75
N LEU A 423 2.40 -6.48 -4.50
CA LEU A 423 2.77 -5.14 -4.02
C LEU A 423 2.21 -4.07 -4.95
N GLY A 424 1.65 -3.02 -4.36
CA GLY A 424 1.30 -1.79 -5.06
C GLY A 424 2.40 -0.74 -4.92
N THR A 425 2.46 0.17 -5.89
CA THR A 425 3.33 1.35 -5.82
C THR A 425 2.50 2.63 -5.79
N TYR A 426 3.03 3.64 -5.10
CA TYR A 426 2.48 4.99 -5.17
C TYR A 426 2.60 5.57 -6.59
N GLU A 427 1.89 6.67 -6.85
CA GLU A 427 1.96 7.40 -8.12
C GLU A 427 3.40 7.79 -8.51
N ILE A 428 4.24 8.12 -7.52
CA ILE A 428 5.63 8.52 -7.74
C ILE A 428 6.55 7.51 -7.07
N VAL A 429 7.29 6.75 -7.89
CA VAL A 429 8.22 5.70 -7.43
C VAL A 429 9.68 6.16 -7.35
N GLY A 430 10.00 7.40 -7.73
CA GLY A 430 11.33 7.97 -7.55
C GLY A 430 11.41 9.46 -7.87
N SER A 431 12.56 10.05 -7.55
CA SER A 431 12.80 11.49 -7.77
C SER A 431 13.09 11.84 -9.23
N THR A 432 13.62 10.88 -9.99
CA THR A 432 13.93 10.99 -11.41
C THR A 432 12.99 10.10 -12.22
N VAL A 433 12.59 10.58 -13.38
CA VAL A 433 11.85 9.79 -14.38
C VAL A 433 12.87 9.33 -15.40
N ASP A 434 13.20 8.04 -15.37
CA ASP A 434 14.19 7.44 -16.28
C ASP A 434 13.54 7.17 -17.65
N SER A 435 12.26 6.78 -17.65
CA SER A 435 11.46 6.56 -18.85
C SER A 435 9.95 6.61 -18.52
N ARG A 436 9.08 6.32 -19.50
CA ARG A 436 7.62 6.20 -19.29
C ARG A 436 7.11 4.84 -19.77
N GLY A 437 6.17 4.28 -19.02
CA GLY A 437 5.57 2.98 -19.30
C GLY A 437 4.70 2.97 -20.55
N HIS A 438 4.65 1.81 -21.21
CA HIS A 438 3.96 1.63 -22.49
C HIS A 438 2.42 1.70 -22.39
N SER A 439 1.84 1.35 -21.23
CA SER A 439 0.38 1.16 -21.09
C SER A 439 -0.41 2.44 -20.85
N ALA A 440 0.13 3.35 -20.02
CA ALA A 440 -0.55 4.60 -19.62
C ALA A 440 0.40 5.80 -19.53
N GLY A 441 1.66 5.65 -19.95
CA GLY A 441 2.67 6.71 -19.85
C GLY A 441 3.10 7.01 -18.42
N GLU A 442 2.95 6.05 -17.51
CA GLU A 442 3.35 6.13 -16.10
C GLU A 442 4.85 6.36 -15.97
N ASP A 443 5.27 7.19 -15.02
CA ASP A 443 6.69 7.45 -14.82
C ASP A 443 7.41 6.19 -14.31
N ILE A 444 8.53 5.87 -14.96
CA ILE A 444 9.42 4.79 -14.56
C ILE A 444 10.63 5.38 -13.86
N SER A 445 10.96 4.85 -12.69
CA SER A 445 12.16 5.22 -11.93
C SER A 445 12.85 3.98 -11.40
N LYS A 446 14.04 3.71 -11.93
CA LYS A 446 14.90 2.59 -11.58
C LYS A 446 14.19 1.24 -11.73
N GLY A 447 13.52 1.06 -12.87
CA GLY A 447 12.78 -0.15 -13.22
C GLY A 447 11.41 -0.30 -12.56
N LEU A 448 11.03 0.59 -11.63
CA LEU A 448 9.69 0.61 -11.04
C LEU A 448 8.80 1.60 -11.79
N VAL A 449 7.53 1.27 -11.95
CA VAL A 449 6.48 2.04 -12.60
C VAL A 449 5.56 2.57 -11.49
N GLY A 450 5.24 3.85 -11.52
CA GLY A 450 4.29 4.43 -10.56
C GLY A 450 2.85 3.98 -10.80
N LYS A 451 2.04 3.96 -9.73
CA LYS A 451 0.62 3.52 -9.77
C LYS A 451 0.44 2.11 -10.36
N HIS A 452 1.44 1.25 -10.13
CA HIS A 452 1.51 -0.08 -10.70
C HIS A 452 1.47 -1.16 -9.63
N ALA A 453 1.03 -2.36 -10.01
CA ALA A 453 0.99 -3.53 -9.16
C ALA A 453 1.98 -4.59 -9.64
N TYR A 454 2.57 -5.29 -8.70
CA TYR A 454 3.64 -6.26 -8.91
C TYR A 454 3.31 -7.57 -8.21
N SER A 455 3.58 -8.68 -8.87
CA SER A 455 3.72 -9.97 -8.20
C SER A 455 5.08 -10.06 -7.53
N VAL A 456 5.14 -10.59 -6.31
CA VAL A 456 6.40 -10.94 -5.64
C VAL A 456 6.53 -12.45 -5.69
N LEU A 457 7.64 -12.91 -6.26
CA LEU A 457 7.94 -14.33 -6.47
C LEU A 457 9.15 -14.70 -5.61
N ASP A 458 9.24 -15.97 -5.18
CA ASP A 458 10.37 -16.53 -4.41
C ASP A 458 11.43 -17.14 -5.35
#